data_AF-A0A0G0RHR9-F1
#
_entry.id   AF-A0A0G0RHR9-F1
#
_cell.length_a   1.000
_cell.length_b   1.000
_cell.length_c   1.000
_cell.angle_alpha   90.00
_cell.angle_beta   90.00
_cell.angle_gamma   90.00
#
_symmetry.space_group_name_H-M   'P 1'
#
loop_
_entity.id
_entity.type
_entity.pdbx_description
1 polymer ?
#
loop_
_entity_poly.entity_id
_entity_poly.type
_entity_poly.pdbx_seq_one_letter_code
_entity_poly.pdbx_strand_id
1 'polypeptide(L)'
;MKKILILLVILVIIFMGFLLFMGKSEKISGEDYLNTTYKVEGVEVKLTNGKSEVEVVPGSASKVVTQYFGNAVKSDLDDDGREDIAFILTQQTGGSGTFYYVVASLNKESGYVGSDAVLLGDRIAPQTTHMGNGNVIVVNYVDRKPGESFEVRPSEGKSLWLLLDPKTMQFGQVAQDFEGEANPDIMTLDMNVWRWISTKYSDGREVKPNGTKPFSLTMEKDKTFSVSTDCNGVGGEYIVKDKQISFTKMVSTLMYCENSQESEFTQMLGEAQSYQFTSKGELIFSLKSGGGSMIFR
;
A
#
# COMPACT_ATOMS: atom_id res chain seq x y z
N MET A 1 47.21 44.09 -42.11
CA MET A 1 47.41 42.98 -41.16
C MET A 1 46.54 43.09 -39.90
N LYS A 2 46.59 44.17 -39.11
CA LYS A 2 45.73 44.35 -37.90
C LYS A 2 44.21 44.19 -38.14
N LYS A 3 43.67 44.75 -39.23
CA LYS A 3 42.21 44.65 -39.53
C LYS A 3 41.75 43.21 -39.85
N ILE A 4 42.61 42.41 -40.49
CA ILE A 4 42.33 41.00 -40.82
C ILE A 4 42.37 40.15 -39.56
N LEU A 5 43.29 40.44 -38.63
CA LEU A 5 43.38 39.76 -37.34
C LEU A 5 42.13 39.99 -36.47
N ILE A 6 41.60 41.22 -36.45
CA ILE A 6 40.37 41.54 -35.70
C ILE A 6 39.16 40.79 -36.27
N LEU A 7 39.05 40.69 -37.60
CA LEU A 7 37.95 39.99 -38.26
C LEU A 7 37.95 38.48 -37.95
N LEU A 8 39.14 37.86 -37.92
CA LEU A 8 39.30 36.46 -37.55
C LEU A 8 38.92 36.18 -36.10
N VAL A 9 39.29 37.07 -35.16
CA VAL A 9 38.92 36.92 -33.74
C VAL A 9 37.41 37.01 -33.55
N ILE A 10 36.73 37.92 -34.25
CA ILE A 10 35.27 38.05 -34.20
C ILE A 10 34.59 36.78 -34.74
N LEU A 11 35.08 36.23 -35.86
CA LEU A 11 34.56 34.99 -36.43
C LEU A 11 34.74 33.80 -35.49
N VAL A 12 35.87 33.71 -34.78
CA VAL A 12 36.10 32.67 -33.77
C VAL A 12 35.16 32.84 -32.58
N ILE A 13 34.90 34.06 -32.11
CA ILE A 13 33.97 34.31 -31.01
C ILE A 13 32.53 33.98 -31.41
N ILE A 14 32.11 34.34 -32.64
CA ILE A 14 30.79 33.99 -33.15
C ILE A 14 30.66 32.48 -33.32
N PHE A 15 31.68 31.81 -33.86
CA PHE A 15 31.69 30.37 -34.03
C PHE A 15 31.72 29.63 -32.69
N MET A 16 32.46 30.13 -31.70
CA MET A 16 32.52 29.57 -30.36
C MET A 16 31.22 29.83 -29.59
N GLY A 17 30.61 31.00 -29.76
CA GLY A 17 29.26 31.30 -29.26
C GLY A 17 28.21 30.41 -29.90
N PHE A 18 28.30 30.16 -31.20
CA PHE A 18 27.42 29.24 -31.94
C PHE A 18 27.63 27.78 -31.52
N LEU A 19 28.88 27.35 -31.29
CA LEU A 19 29.20 26.03 -30.73
C LEU A 19 28.69 25.87 -29.29
N LEU A 20 28.78 26.90 -28.46
CA LEU A 20 28.20 26.91 -27.12
C LEU A 20 26.67 26.93 -27.15
N PHE A 21 26.06 27.55 -28.17
CA PHE A 21 24.61 27.53 -28.39
C PHE A 21 24.12 26.18 -28.92
N MET A 22 24.86 25.53 -29.84
CA MET A 22 24.58 24.17 -30.31
C MET A 22 24.86 23.09 -29.25
N GLY A 23 25.81 23.32 -28.35
CA GLY A 23 26.12 22.43 -27.22
C GLY A 23 25.09 22.47 -26.10
N LYS A 24 24.19 23.47 -26.13
CA LYS A 24 23.01 23.52 -25.26
C LYS A 24 21.81 22.98 -26.03
N SER A 25 21.86 21.69 -26.39
CA SER A 25 20.61 20.99 -26.67
C SER A 25 19.89 20.92 -25.33
N GLU A 26 18.82 21.70 -25.15
CA GLU A 26 17.81 21.28 -24.19
C GLU A 26 17.43 19.88 -24.64
N LYS A 27 17.78 18.90 -23.79
CA LYS A 27 17.29 17.55 -23.92
C LYS A 27 15.77 17.73 -23.92
N ILE A 28 15.14 17.63 -25.09
CA ILE A 28 13.69 17.47 -25.16
C ILE A 28 13.45 16.18 -24.39
N SER A 29 13.10 16.33 -23.12
CA SER A 29 12.90 15.24 -22.19
C SER A 29 11.74 14.44 -22.76
N GLY A 30 11.98 13.19 -23.14
CA GLY A 30 10.90 12.24 -23.35
C GLY A 30 9.92 12.36 -22.18
N GLU A 31 8.64 12.43 -22.51
CA GLU A 31 7.50 12.78 -21.66
C GLU A 31 7.60 12.13 -20.28
N ASP A 32 8.19 12.83 -19.31
CA ASP A 32 8.27 12.40 -17.92
C ASP A 32 6.85 12.25 -17.35
N TYR A 33 6.65 11.45 -16.30
CA TYR A 33 5.34 11.30 -15.64
C TYR A 33 4.82 12.64 -15.06
N LEU A 34 5.70 13.63 -14.87
CA LEU A 34 5.32 15.01 -14.53
C LEU A 34 4.86 15.85 -15.72
N ASN A 35 4.93 15.33 -16.93
CA ASN A 35 4.64 16.00 -18.20
C ASN A 35 3.68 15.17 -19.08
N THR A 36 2.78 14.41 -18.46
CA THR A 36 1.75 13.61 -19.15
C THR A 36 0.34 14.05 -18.76
N THR A 37 -0.67 13.40 -19.34
CA THR A 37 -2.09 13.64 -19.09
C THR A 37 -2.66 12.55 -18.22
N TYR A 38 -3.40 12.94 -17.18
CA TYR A 38 -4.16 12.06 -16.28
C TYR A 38 -5.65 12.38 -16.40
N LYS A 39 -6.52 11.45 -16.02
CA LYS A 39 -7.96 11.69 -16.00
C LYS A 39 -8.48 11.82 -14.58
N VAL A 40 -8.78 13.04 -14.13
CA VAL A 40 -9.29 13.32 -12.79
C VAL A 40 -10.79 13.57 -12.88
N GLU A 41 -11.58 12.75 -12.18
CA GLU A 41 -13.06 12.82 -12.21
C GLU A 41 -13.66 12.81 -13.63
N GLY A 42 -13.02 12.05 -14.53
CA GLY A 42 -13.44 11.95 -15.93
C GLY A 42 -12.93 13.06 -16.85
N VAL A 43 -12.25 14.08 -16.31
CA VAL A 43 -11.69 15.22 -17.06
C VAL A 43 -10.19 15.01 -17.30
N GLU A 44 -9.74 15.24 -18.53
CA GLU A 44 -8.32 15.20 -18.87
C GLU A 44 -7.57 16.40 -18.25
N VAL A 45 -6.51 16.10 -17.51
CA VAL A 45 -5.63 17.06 -16.85
C VAL A 45 -4.21 16.81 -17.34
N LYS A 46 -3.77 17.66 -18.28
CA LYS A 46 -2.38 17.68 -18.73
C LYS A 46 -1.51 18.39 -17.71
N LEU A 47 -0.53 17.68 -17.15
CA LEU A 47 0.49 18.27 -16.31
C LEU A 47 1.64 18.81 -17.16
N THR A 48 2.26 19.88 -16.68
CA THR A 48 3.53 20.40 -17.18
C THR A 48 4.42 20.66 -15.97
N ASN A 49 5.54 19.94 -15.88
CA ASN A 49 6.43 19.92 -14.73
C ASN A 49 5.69 19.69 -13.40
N GLY A 50 4.74 18.76 -13.42
CA GLY A 50 3.98 18.32 -12.25
C GLY A 50 2.83 19.24 -11.87
N LYS A 51 2.45 20.21 -12.70
CA LYS A 51 1.37 21.16 -12.40
C LYS A 51 0.46 21.40 -13.60
N SER A 52 -0.83 21.57 -13.33
CA SER A 52 -1.84 22.07 -14.25
C SER A 52 -2.65 23.16 -13.57
N GLU A 53 -2.90 24.27 -14.27
CA GLU A 53 -3.73 25.37 -13.80
C GLU A 53 -4.74 25.73 -14.89
N VAL A 54 -6.03 25.63 -14.59
CA VAL A 54 -7.12 25.96 -15.52
C VAL A 54 -8.06 26.95 -14.84
N GLU A 55 -8.42 28.03 -15.51
CA GLU A 55 -9.42 28.96 -14.99
C GLU A 55 -10.80 28.30 -14.95
N VAL A 56 -11.54 28.49 -13.85
CA VAL A 56 -12.89 27.90 -13.71
C VAL A 56 -13.87 28.49 -14.73
N VAL A 57 -13.71 29.78 -15.03
CA VAL A 57 -14.43 30.52 -16.07
C VAL A 57 -13.42 31.46 -16.71
N PRO A 58 -13.43 31.68 -18.04
CA PRO A 58 -12.50 32.60 -18.69
C PRO A 58 -12.48 33.99 -18.02
N GLY A 59 -11.30 34.42 -17.58
CA GLY A 59 -11.08 35.69 -16.88
C GLY A 59 -11.34 35.67 -15.37
N SER A 60 -11.62 34.51 -14.78
CA SER A 60 -11.78 34.36 -13.32
C SER A 60 -10.43 34.36 -12.60
N ALA A 61 -10.39 34.93 -11.39
CA ALA A 61 -9.26 34.78 -10.49
C ALA A 61 -9.16 33.36 -9.87
N SER A 62 -10.27 32.63 -9.84
CA SER A 62 -10.32 31.26 -9.34
C SER A 62 -9.84 30.27 -10.40
N LYS A 63 -8.88 29.43 -10.01
CA LYS A 63 -8.33 28.36 -10.85
C LYS A 63 -8.54 27.00 -10.23
N VAL A 64 -8.76 26.00 -11.07
CA VAL A 64 -8.53 24.60 -10.73
C VAL A 64 -7.03 24.35 -10.85
N VAL A 65 -6.38 24.03 -9.74
CA VAL A 65 -4.96 23.70 -9.70
C VAL A 65 -4.83 22.23 -9.38
N THR A 66 -4.25 21.46 -10.30
CA THR A 66 -3.86 20.06 -10.06
C THR A 66 -2.35 19.97 -10.03
N GLN A 67 -1.77 19.32 -9.02
CA GLN A 67 -0.31 19.27 -8.86
C GLN A 67 0.17 17.95 -8.26
N TYR A 68 1.38 17.56 -8.64
CA TYR A 68 2.14 16.48 -8.04
C TYR A 68 2.35 16.74 -6.56
N PHE A 69 1.88 15.81 -5.72
CA PHE A 69 2.08 15.85 -4.28
C PHE A 69 3.33 15.07 -3.86
N GLY A 70 3.59 13.93 -4.52
CA GLY A 70 4.61 12.98 -4.11
C GLY A 70 4.02 11.66 -3.65
N ASN A 71 4.64 11.07 -2.63
CA ASN A 71 4.28 9.75 -2.11
C ASN A 71 4.32 8.65 -3.18
N ALA A 72 5.40 8.65 -3.96
CA ALA A 72 5.52 7.79 -5.12
C ALA A 72 6.06 6.40 -4.76
N VAL A 73 5.56 5.40 -5.47
CA VAL A 73 6.12 4.05 -5.54
C VAL A 73 6.45 3.74 -7.00
N LYS A 74 7.60 3.10 -7.22
CA LYS A 74 8.03 2.65 -8.53
C LYS A 74 8.00 1.13 -8.60
N SER A 75 7.51 0.60 -9.70
CA SER A 75 7.40 -0.84 -9.97
C SER A 75 7.09 -1.06 -11.44
N ASP A 76 7.27 -2.27 -11.94
CA ASP A 76 6.79 -2.67 -13.27
C ASP A 76 5.32 -3.11 -13.09
N LEU A 77 4.38 -2.22 -13.42
CA LEU A 77 2.96 -2.40 -13.10
C LEU A 77 2.24 -3.25 -14.15
N ASP A 78 2.82 -3.41 -15.33
CA ASP A 78 2.25 -4.15 -16.46
C ASP A 78 3.12 -5.31 -16.97
N ASP A 79 4.18 -5.63 -16.24
CA ASP A 79 5.12 -6.72 -16.48
C ASP A 79 5.83 -6.63 -17.86
N ASP A 80 6.05 -5.40 -18.37
CA ASP A 80 6.73 -5.15 -19.65
C ASP A 80 8.25 -5.00 -19.52
N GLY A 81 8.77 -5.02 -18.29
CA GLY A 81 10.18 -4.87 -17.95
C GLY A 81 10.66 -3.43 -17.80
N ARG A 82 9.78 -2.43 -17.93
CA ARG A 82 10.10 -1.01 -17.67
C ARG A 82 9.57 -0.59 -16.30
N GLU A 83 10.31 0.34 -15.68
CA GLU A 83 9.89 0.90 -14.40
C GLU A 83 8.80 1.95 -14.62
N ASP A 84 7.64 1.69 -14.05
CA ASP A 84 6.49 2.60 -13.96
C ASP A 84 6.45 3.29 -12.60
N ILE A 85 5.43 4.13 -12.41
CA ILE A 85 5.27 4.90 -11.17
C ILE A 85 3.80 5.09 -10.81
N ALA A 86 3.48 4.95 -9.53
CA ALA A 86 2.23 5.42 -8.94
C ALA A 86 2.52 6.46 -7.86
N PHE A 87 1.68 7.50 -7.78
CA PHE A 87 1.89 8.63 -6.87
C PHE A 87 0.60 9.39 -6.60
N ILE A 88 0.67 10.42 -5.77
CA ILE A 88 -0.48 11.24 -5.39
C ILE A 88 -0.47 12.59 -6.12
N LEU A 89 -1.64 12.97 -6.63
CA LEU A 89 -1.98 14.32 -7.07
C LEU A 89 -2.83 15.02 -6.01
N THR A 90 -2.70 16.34 -5.92
CA THR A 90 -3.66 17.19 -5.22
C THR A 90 -4.42 18.06 -6.21
N GLN A 91 -5.69 18.32 -5.93
CA GLN A 91 -6.50 19.26 -6.70
C GLN A 91 -7.20 20.27 -5.79
N GLN A 92 -7.17 21.53 -6.19
CA GLN A 92 -7.89 22.64 -5.56
C GLN A 92 -8.80 23.27 -6.61
N THR A 93 -10.11 23.31 -6.37
CA THR A 93 -11.12 23.77 -7.35
C THR A 93 -11.61 25.21 -7.10
N GLY A 94 -10.82 26.02 -6.38
CA GLY A 94 -11.16 27.41 -6.05
C GLY A 94 -11.91 27.61 -4.72
N GLY A 95 -12.24 26.53 -4.00
CA GLY A 95 -12.68 26.57 -2.60
C GLY A 95 -11.53 26.44 -1.59
N SER A 96 -11.84 26.12 -0.33
CA SER A 96 -10.84 25.85 0.73
C SER A 96 -10.41 24.38 0.81
N GLY A 97 -11.05 23.50 0.04
CA GLY A 97 -10.74 22.07 -0.02
C GLY A 97 -9.44 21.78 -0.77
N THR A 98 -8.80 20.67 -0.42
CA THR A 98 -7.69 20.10 -1.20
C THR A 98 -7.95 18.62 -1.29
N PHE A 99 -8.31 18.17 -2.49
CA PHE A 99 -8.63 16.78 -2.78
C PHE A 99 -7.37 16.04 -3.16
N TYR A 100 -7.23 14.81 -2.67
CA TYR A 100 -6.08 13.95 -2.92
C TYR A 100 -6.51 12.78 -3.80
N TYR A 101 -5.74 12.52 -4.85
CA TYR A 101 -6.00 11.42 -5.78
C TYR A 101 -4.75 10.59 -5.96
N VAL A 102 -4.89 9.28 -6.09
CA VAL A 102 -3.82 8.40 -6.56
C VAL A 102 -3.93 8.20 -8.06
N VAL A 103 -2.80 8.22 -8.75
CA VAL A 103 -2.63 7.95 -10.17
C VAL A 103 -1.46 7.01 -10.40
N ALA A 104 -1.44 6.35 -11.55
CA ALA A 104 -0.29 5.63 -12.09
C ALA A 104 0.09 6.19 -13.47
N SER A 105 1.35 5.99 -13.83
CA SER A 105 1.92 6.41 -15.11
C SER A 105 2.76 5.26 -15.63
N LEU A 106 2.31 4.65 -16.74
CA LEU A 106 3.05 3.57 -17.38
C LEU A 106 4.11 4.14 -18.33
N ASN A 107 5.33 3.68 -18.19
CA ASN A 107 6.48 4.05 -18.99
C ASN A 107 6.51 3.22 -20.28
N LYS A 108 5.84 3.70 -21.33
CA LYS A 108 5.83 3.03 -22.63
C LYS A 108 6.98 3.51 -23.52
N GLU A 109 7.30 2.76 -24.56
CA GLU A 109 8.30 3.16 -25.57
C GLU A 109 8.01 4.52 -26.21
N SER A 110 6.73 4.87 -26.33
CA SER A 110 6.26 6.13 -26.90
C SER A 110 6.26 7.31 -25.93
N GLY A 111 6.52 7.09 -24.64
CA GLY A 111 6.34 8.08 -23.58
C GLY A 111 5.42 7.59 -22.46
N TYR A 112 5.29 8.38 -21.40
CA TYR A 112 4.47 8.00 -20.27
C TYR A 112 2.97 8.18 -20.54
N VAL A 113 2.18 7.19 -20.18
CA VAL A 113 0.71 7.20 -20.27
C VAL A 113 0.13 7.26 -18.86
N GLY A 114 -0.61 8.33 -18.54
CA GLY A 114 -1.25 8.52 -17.24
C GLY A 114 -2.58 7.77 -17.11
N SER A 115 -2.91 7.39 -15.88
CA SER A 115 -4.15 6.68 -15.53
C SER A 115 -5.34 7.59 -15.24
N ASP A 116 -6.51 6.97 -15.12
CA ASP A 116 -7.63 7.52 -14.35
C ASP A 116 -7.22 7.67 -12.87
N ALA A 117 -7.66 8.75 -12.25
CA ALA A 117 -7.36 9.07 -10.87
C ALA A 117 -8.42 8.53 -9.92
N VAL A 118 -8.00 7.96 -8.80
CA VAL A 118 -8.91 7.50 -7.72
C VAL A 118 -8.85 8.48 -6.56
N LEU A 119 -10.00 9.00 -6.15
CA LEU A 119 -10.12 9.91 -5.01
C LEU A 119 -9.80 9.18 -3.70
N LEU A 120 -8.85 9.72 -2.95
CA LEU A 120 -8.52 9.29 -1.59
C LEU A 120 -9.36 10.04 -0.54
N GLY A 121 -9.60 11.34 -0.75
CA GLY A 121 -10.44 12.18 0.11
C GLY A 121 -10.08 13.68 0.07
N ASP A 122 -10.78 14.48 0.89
CA ASP A 122 -10.55 15.92 1.08
C ASP A 122 -9.75 16.18 2.37
N ARG A 123 -8.63 16.91 2.25
CA ARG A 123 -7.76 17.31 3.38
C ARG A 123 -7.40 16.13 4.30
N ILE A 124 -7.12 14.98 3.69
CA ILE A 124 -6.54 13.80 4.35
C ILE A 124 -5.06 14.05 4.70
N ALA A 125 -4.47 13.16 5.48
CA ALA A 125 -3.02 13.11 5.69
C ALA A 125 -2.42 11.86 5.04
N PRO A 126 -1.84 11.97 3.83
CA PRO A 126 -1.16 10.86 3.17
C PRO A 126 -0.07 10.26 4.06
N GLN A 127 0.03 8.93 4.09
CA GLN A 127 1.10 8.19 4.77
C GLN A 127 2.00 7.55 3.71
N THR A 128 2.23 6.24 3.75
CA THR A 128 3.06 5.54 2.78
C THR A 128 2.26 5.06 1.57
N THR A 129 2.89 5.07 0.40
CA THR A 129 2.47 4.29 -0.76
C THR A 129 3.54 3.24 -1.04
N HIS A 130 3.15 1.98 -1.20
CA HIS A 130 4.08 0.87 -1.42
C HIS A 130 3.41 -0.23 -2.24
N MET A 131 4.22 -1.15 -2.77
CA MET A 131 3.70 -2.35 -3.43
C MET A 131 3.27 -3.37 -2.38
N GLY A 132 2.07 -3.93 -2.57
CA GLY A 132 1.57 -5.10 -1.87
C GLY A 132 1.99 -6.39 -2.58
N ASN A 133 1.15 -7.43 -2.49
CA ASN A 133 1.40 -8.68 -3.21
C ASN A 133 1.14 -8.50 -4.71
N GLY A 134 2.08 -8.93 -5.55
CA GLY A 134 2.01 -8.72 -7.00
C GLY A 134 2.03 -7.23 -7.36
N ASN A 135 1.24 -6.84 -8.36
CA ASN A 135 1.22 -5.45 -8.87
C ASN A 135 0.17 -4.58 -8.16
N VAL A 136 -0.23 -4.96 -6.93
CA VAL A 136 -1.18 -4.20 -6.12
C VAL A 136 -0.46 -3.01 -5.46
N ILE A 137 -0.98 -1.81 -5.71
CA ILE A 137 -0.52 -0.58 -5.07
C ILE A 137 -1.32 -0.38 -3.78
N VAL A 138 -0.63 -0.21 -2.66
CA VAL A 138 -1.24 0.03 -1.34
C VAL A 138 -0.97 1.47 -0.91
N VAL A 139 -2.04 2.27 -0.85
CA VAL A 139 -2.00 3.68 -0.43
C VAL A 139 -2.54 3.80 0.98
N ASN A 140 -1.67 4.15 1.94
CA ASN A 140 -2.07 4.42 3.31
C ASN A 140 -2.28 5.92 3.53
N TYR A 141 -3.35 6.29 4.23
CA TYR A 141 -3.67 7.67 4.55
C TYR A 141 -4.48 7.74 5.84
N VAL A 142 -4.55 8.94 6.43
CA VAL A 142 -5.38 9.20 7.60
C VAL A 142 -6.49 10.15 7.20
N ASP A 143 -7.71 9.78 7.54
CA ASP A 143 -8.93 10.51 7.27
C ASP A 143 -9.62 10.93 8.58
N ARG A 144 -10.68 11.72 8.47
CA ARG A 144 -11.53 12.11 9.60
C ARG A 144 -12.63 11.06 9.82
N LYS A 145 -13.07 10.96 11.07
CA LYS A 145 -14.25 10.15 11.37
C LYS A 145 -15.50 10.82 10.78
N PRO A 146 -16.54 10.05 10.43
CA PRO A 146 -17.78 10.61 9.92
C PRO A 146 -18.35 11.69 10.86
N GLY A 147 -18.59 12.89 10.31
CA GLY A 147 -19.17 14.02 11.05
C GLY A 147 -18.19 14.92 11.79
N GLU A 148 -16.88 14.62 11.79
CA GLU A 148 -15.88 15.53 12.36
C GLU A 148 -15.70 16.80 11.50
N SER A 149 -15.49 17.94 12.17
CA SER A 149 -15.16 19.22 11.51
C SER A 149 -13.82 19.14 10.77
N PHE A 150 -13.69 19.88 9.67
CA PHE A 150 -12.43 19.98 8.95
C PHE A 150 -11.30 20.70 9.71
N GLU A 151 -11.65 21.40 10.79
CA GLU A 151 -10.67 21.98 11.73
C GLU A 151 -10.00 20.91 12.61
N VAL A 152 -10.65 19.75 12.79
CA VAL A 152 -10.07 18.62 13.51
C VAL A 152 -9.05 17.93 12.61
N ARG A 153 -7.88 17.60 13.16
CA ARG A 153 -6.84 16.85 12.44
C ARG A 153 -7.35 15.42 12.14
N PRO A 154 -7.17 14.90 10.91
CA PRO A 154 -7.47 13.50 10.59
C PRO A 154 -6.83 12.52 11.59
N SER A 155 -7.57 11.48 11.97
CA SER A 155 -7.12 10.48 12.97
C SER A 155 -7.50 9.03 12.66
N GLU A 156 -8.33 8.78 11.66
CA GLU A 156 -8.76 7.43 11.25
C GLU A 156 -7.83 6.90 10.14
N GLY A 157 -7.00 5.91 10.47
CA GLY A 157 -6.14 5.26 9.48
C GLY A 157 -6.96 4.46 8.46
N LYS A 158 -6.67 4.68 7.17
CA LYS A 158 -7.27 3.99 6.03
C LYS A 158 -6.19 3.51 5.07
N SER A 159 -6.52 2.47 4.34
CA SER A 159 -5.69 1.89 3.31
C SER A 159 -6.56 1.60 2.09
N LEU A 160 -6.01 1.83 0.89
CA LEU A 160 -6.66 1.50 -0.37
C LEU A 160 -5.72 0.62 -1.18
N TRP A 161 -6.22 -0.52 -1.64
CA TRP A 161 -5.50 -1.48 -2.46
C TRP A 161 -6.01 -1.37 -3.88
N LEU A 162 -5.12 -1.06 -4.81
CA LEU A 162 -5.46 -0.74 -6.18
C LEU A 162 -4.65 -1.61 -7.13
N LEU A 163 -5.32 -2.20 -8.11
CA LEU A 163 -4.68 -2.89 -9.22
C LEU A 163 -4.97 -2.08 -10.49
N LEU A 164 -3.93 -1.70 -11.22
CA LEU A 164 -4.07 -1.00 -12.49
C LEU A 164 -4.40 -2.03 -13.58
N ASP A 165 -5.41 -1.76 -14.40
CA ASP A 165 -5.60 -2.44 -15.68
C ASP A 165 -4.81 -1.68 -16.76
N PRO A 166 -3.69 -2.22 -17.27
CA PRO A 166 -2.82 -1.52 -18.21
C PRO A 166 -3.46 -1.32 -19.59
N LYS A 167 -4.59 -1.96 -19.89
CA LYS A 167 -5.31 -1.78 -21.16
C LYS A 167 -6.24 -0.59 -21.11
N THR A 168 -6.94 -0.41 -20.00
CA THR A 168 -7.94 0.65 -19.83
C THR A 168 -7.38 1.86 -19.09
N MET A 169 -6.20 1.73 -18.46
CA MET A 169 -5.58 2.72 -17.59
C MET A 169 -6.47 3.11 -16.40
N GLN A 170 -7.33 2.19 -15.96
CA GLN A 170 -8.22 2.35 -14.82
C GLN A 170 -7.79 1.47 -13.65
N PHE A 171 -8.13 1.89 -12.43
CA PHE A 171 -7.89 1.08 -11.24
C PHE A 171 -9.10 0.24 -10.87
N GLY A 172 -8.87 -1.03 -10.55
CA GLY A 172 -9.77 -1.84 -9.74
C GLY A 172 -9.40 -1.74 -8.26
N GLN A 173 -10.38 -1.56 -7.38
CA GLN A 173 -10.16 -1.71 -5.95
C GLN A 173 -10.09 -3.19 -5.60
N VAL A 174 -8.98 -3.60 -4.97
CA VAL A 174 -8.82 -4.96 -4.46
C VAL A 174 -9.45 -4.99 -3.07
N ALA A 175 -10.70 -5.46 -3.00
CA ALA A 175 -11.36 -5.71 -1.73
C ALA A 175 -10.45 -6.58 -0.85
N GLN A 176 -10.41 -6.27 0.44
CA GLN A 176 -9.75 -7.10 1.43
C GLN A 176 -10.82 -7.81 2.27
N ASP A 177 -10.46 -8.93 2.87
CA ASP A 177 -11.24 -9.60 3.91
C ASP A 177 -12.55 -10.23 3.39
N PHE A 178 -12.56 -10.64 2.12
CA PHE A 178 -13.74 -11.20 1.48
C PHE A 178 -13.63 -12.72 1.24
N GLU A 179 -14.77 -13.41 1.25
CA GLU A 179 -14.81 -14.84 0.92
C GLU A 179 -14.38 -15.07 -0.53
N GLY A 180 -13.34 -15.88 -0.74
CA GLY A 180 -12.80 -16.25 -2.05
C GLY A 180 -11.46 -15.59 -2.38
N GLU A 181 -10.92 -14.73 -1.52
CA GLU A 181 -9.61 -14.09 -1.73
C GLU A 181 -8.42 -15.06 -1.57
N ALA A 182 -8.62 -16.16 -0.85
CA ALA A 182 -7.65 -17.24 -0.69
C ALA A 182 -8.23 -18.58 -1.18
N ASN A 183 -7.33 -19.48 -1.59
CA ASN A 183 -7.66 -20.85 -1.93
C ASN A 183 -7.23 -21.80 -0.79
N PRO A 184 -8.16 -22.30 0.04
CA PRO A 184 -7.86 -23.21 1.15
C PRO A 184 -7.10 -24.48 0.76
N ASP A 185 -7.24 -24.94 -0.50
CA ASP A 185 -6.66 -26.20 -0.96
C ASP A 185 -5.14 -26.15 -1.14
N ILE A 186 -4.56 -24.95 -1.27
CA ILE A 186 -3.11 -24.73 -1.41
C ILE A 186 -2.47 -24.11 -0.16
N MET A 187 -3.27 -23.81 0.86
CA MET A 187 -2.77 -23.22 2.10
C MET A 187 -2.09 -24.26 2.99
N THR A 188 -0.99 -23.86 3.63
CA THR A 188 -0.24 -24.70 4.56
C THR A 188 0.00 -23.98 5.88
N LEU A 189 0.20 -24.74 6.96
CA LEU A 189 0.41 -24.17 8.29
C LEU A 189 1.65 -23.26 8.36
N ASP A 190 2.67 -23.55 7.56
CA ASP A 190 3.98 -22.88 7.54
C ASP A 190 4.09 -21.71 6.55
N MET A 191 3.02 -21.39 5.80
CA MET A 191 3.11 -20.40 4.73
C MET A 191 3.16 -18.94 5.22
N ASN A 192 2.65 -18.67 6.42
CA ASN A 192 2.47 -17.33 6.97
C ASN A 192 2.85 -17.28 8.46
N VAL A 193 3.05 -16.05 8.94
CA VAL A 193 3.00 -15.74 10.37
C VAL A 193 1.54 -15.43 10.72
N TRP A 194 0.91 -16.33 11.47
CA TRP A 194 -0.51 -16.28 11.79
C TRP A 194 -0.78 -15.41 13.01
N ARG A 195 -1.48 -14.28 12.85
CA ARG A 195 -1.84 -13.39 13.95
C ARG A 195 -3.20 -13.76 14.51
N TRP A 196 -3.29 -13.87 15.84
CA TRP A 196 -4.55 -14.19 16.50
C TRP A 196 -5.54 -13.02 16.39
N ILE A 197 -6.71 -13.28 15.82
CA ILE A 197 -7.80 -12.30 15.67
C ILE A 197 -8.74 -12.39 16.87
N SER A 198 -9.29 -13.59 17.11
CA SER A 198 -10.18 -13.84 18.24
C SER A 198 -10.34 -15.34 18.52
N THR A 199 -10.88 -15.64 19.69
CA THR A 199 -11.40 -16.97 20.03
C THR A 199 -12.88 -16.84 20.33
N LYS A 200 -13.71 -17.60 19.61
CA LYS A 200 -15.17 -17.65 19.80
C LYS A 200 -15.55 -18.98 20.40
N TYR A 201 -16.08 -18.97 21.61
CA TYR A 201 -16.56 -20.15 22.33
C TYR A 201 -17.98 -20.52 21.88
N SER A 202 -18.37 -21.79 22.04
CA SER A 202 -19.73 -22.25 21.69
C SER A 202 -20.82 -21.60 22.55
N ASP A 203 -20.49 -21.12 23.74
CA ASP A 203 -21.38 -20.42 24.66
C ASP A 203 -21.61 -18.94 24.27
N GLY A 204 -21.00 -18.50 23.16
CA GLY A 204 -21.11 -17.13 22.65
C GLY A 204 -20.08 -16.16 23.22
N ARG A 205 -19.23 -16.57 24.18
CA ARG A 205 -18.11 -15.73 24.62
C ARG A 205 -17.11 -15.54 23.50
N GLU A 206 -16.61 -14.32 23.35
CA GLU A 206 -15.53 -14.00 22.43
C GLU A 206 -14.37 -13.34 23.19
N VAL A 207 -13.17 -13.84 22.97
CA VAL A 207 -11.92 -13.29 23.52
C VAL A 207 -11.12 -12.70 22.36
N LYS A 208 -10.62 -11.47 22.53
CA LYS A 208 -9.78 -10.76 21.54
C LYS A 208 -8.48 -10.28 22.21
N PRO A 209 -7.41 -10.05 21.44
CA PRO A 209 -6.26 -9.30 21.92
C PRO A 209 -6.69 -7.94 22.48
N ASN A 210 -6.30 -7.62 23.71
CA ASN A 210 -6.63 -6.38 24.40
C ASN A 210 -5.46 -5.37 24.42
N GLY A 211 -4.26 -5.81 24.04
CA GLY A 211 -3.04 -5.01 24.00
C GLY A 211 -2.68 -4.53 22.59
N THR A 212 -1.68 -3.65 22.51
CA THR A 212 -1.13 -3.16 21.24
C THR A 212 -0.11 -4.11 20.60
N LYS A 213 0.43 -5.06 21.38
CA LYS A 213 1.34 -6.08 20.89
C LYS A 213 0.55 -7.25 20.29
N PRO A 214 0.79 -7.63 19.03
CA PRO A 214 0.07 -8.73 18.41
C PRO A 214 0.56 -10.08 18.94
N PHE A 215 -0.38 -11.01 19.14
CA PHE A 215 -0.07 -12.43 19.31
C PHE A 215 0.14 -13.04 17.94
N SER A 216 1.31 -13.63 17.70
CA SER A 216 1.65 -14.24 16.41
C SER A 216 2.18 -15.65 16.59
N LEU A 217 1.70 -16.56 15.75
CA LEU A 217 2.05 -17.97 15.69
C LEU A 217 2.77 -18.26 14.38
N THR A 218 3.96 -18.83 14.46
CA THR A 218 4.71 -19.35 13.32
C THR A 218 4.79 -20.86 13.46
N MET A 219 4.40 -21.57 12.41
CA MET A 219 4.51 -23.02 12.32
C MET A 219 5.66 -23.37 11.39
N GLU A 220 6.59 -24.20 11.84
CA GLU A 220 7.77 -24.54 11.07
C GLU A 220 7.61 -25.89 10.34
N LYS A 221 8.34 -26.07 9.23
CA LYS A 221 8.32 -27.31 8.44
C LYS A 221 8.82 -28.52 9.23
N ASP A 222 9.69 -28.30 10.21
CA ASP A 222 10.29 -29.34 11.06
C ASP A 222 9.39 -29.79 12.22
N LYS A 223 8.13 -29.36 12.23
CA LYS A 223 7.12 -29.67 13.27
C LYS A 223 7.34 -28.96 14.60
N THR A 224 8.13 -27.89 14.62
CA THR A 224 8.17 -26.95 15.74
C THR A 224 7.27 -25.75 15.52
N PHE A 225 6.89 -25.05 16.58
CA PHE A 225 6.17 -23.79 16.48
C PHE A 225 6.76 -22.77 17.44
N SER A 226 6.59 -21.50 17.09
CA SER A 226 6.92 -20.37 17.95
C SER A 226 5.75 -19.39 18.01
N VAL A 227 5.49 -18.85 19.19
CA VAL A 227 4.50 -17.82 19.44
C VAL A 227 5.20 -16.63 20.07
N SER A 228 4.96 -15.44 19.52
CA SER A 228 5.23 -14.18 20.23
C SER A 228 3.93 -13.72 20.89
N THR A 229 3.91 -13.60 22.21
CA THR A 229 2.78 -13.05 22.97
C THR A 229 2.99 -11.56 23.27
N ASP A 230 2.10 -10.97 24.05
CA ASP A 230 2.26 -9.63 24.61
C ASP A 230 3.35 -9.55 25.72
N CYS A 231 3.82 -10.70 26.23
CA CYS A 231 4.80 -10.79 27.30
C CYS A 231 6.03 -11.65 26.95
N ASN A 232 5.86 -12.95 26.70
CA ASN A 232 6.93 -13.91 26.44
C ASN A 232 6.93 -14.50 25.03
N GLY A 233 8.02 -15.19 24.71
CA GLY A 233 8.03 -16.16 23.63
C GLY A 233 7.60 -17.52 24.15
N VAL A 234 6.69 -18.18 23.43
CA VAL A 234 6.26 -19.57 23.70
C VAL A 234 6.67 -20.43 22.52
N GLY A 235 7.14 -21.66 22.75
CA GLY A 235 7.48 -22.58 21.67
C GLY A 235 7.24 -24.02 22.06
N GLY A 236 7.29 -24.92 21.08
CA GLY A 236 7.12 -26.35 21.29
C GLY A 236 7.07 -27.12 19.98
N GLU A 237 6.46 -28.30 20.04
CA GLU A 237 6.25 -29.18 18.89
C GLU A 237 4.76 -29.31 18.57
N TYR A 238 4.41 -29.47 17.30
CA TYR A 238 3.04 -29.74 16.88
C TYR A 238 2.97 -31.04 16.06
N ILE A 239 1.90 -31.80 16.27
CA ILE A 239 1.65 -33.04 15.54
C ILE A 239 0.42 -32.83 14.67
N VAL A 240 0.52 -33.22 13.40
CA VAL A 240 -0.59 -33.23 12.45
C VAL A 240 -0.85 -34.65 11.97
N LYS A 241 -2.11 -35.07 12.04
CA LYS A 241 -2.63 -36.28 11.38
C LYS A 241 -3.91 -35.91 10.67
N ASP A 242 -3.89 -35.96 9.34
CA ASP A 242 -4.94 -35.40 8.48
C ASP A 242 -5.20 -33.91 8.82
N LYS A 243 -6.38 -33.59 9.36
CA LYS A 243 -6.76 -32.25 9.83
C LYS A 243 -6.75 -32.11 11.36
N GLN A 244 -6.35 -33.16 12.09
CA GLN A 244 -6.18 -33.07 13.53
C GLN A 244 -4.81 -32.47 13.86
N ILE A 245 -4.80 -31.59 14.85
CA ILE A 245 -3.59 -30.94 15.33
C ILE A 245 -3.51 -31.01 16.85
N SER A 246 -2.30 -31.18 17.38
CA SER A 246 -2.04 -31.08 18.81
C SER A 246 -0.71 -30.39 19.05
N PHE A 247 -0.71 -29.39 19.93
CA PHE A 247 0.49 -28.72 20.42
C PHE A 247 1.03 -29.46 21.66
N THR A 248 2.33 -29.68 21.70
CA THR A 248 3.03 -30.50 22.71
C THR A 248 4.34 -29.84 23.11
N LYS A 249 4.88 -30.23 24.28
CA LYS A 249 6.14 -29.70 24.82
C LYS A 249 6.18 -28.16 24.86
N MET A 250 5.05 -27.53 25.16
CA MET A 250 4.95 -26.08 25.19
C MET A 250 5.79 -25.52 26.36
N VAL A 251 6.69 -24.61 26.05
CA VAL A 251 7.55 -23.92 27.00
C VAL A 251 7.47 -22.41 26.74
N SER A 252 7.49 -21.61 27.81
CA SER A 252 7.47 -20.14 27.74
C SER A 252 8.71 -19.58 28.44
N THR A 253 9.16 -18.39 28.02
CA THR A 253 10.10 -17.61 28.84
C THR A 253 9.42 -17.11 30.13
N LEU A 254 10.21 -16.69 31.13
CA LEU A 254 9.70 -16.36 32.46
C LEU A 254 9.76 -14.85 32.76
N MET A 255 9.29 -14.02 31.83
CA MET A 255 9.04 -12.59 32.08
C MET A 255 7.66 -12.42 32.69
N TYR A 256 7.56 -11.58 33.71
CA TYR A 256 6.27 -11.15 34.27
C TYR A 256 5.80 -9.87 33.57
N CYS A 257 4.56 -9.87 33.10
CA CYS A 257 3.89 -8.69 32.58
C CYS A 257 2.50 -8.58 33.20
N GLU A 258 2.20 -7.42 33.76
CA GLU A 258 0.88 -7.11 34.29
C GLU A 258 -0.14 -7.07 33.14
N ASN A 259 -1.34 -7.61 33.36
CA ASN A 259 -2.46 -7.65 32.40
C ASN A 259 -2.20 -8.42 31.08
N SER A 260 -1.19 -9.30 31.04
CA SER A 260 -0.93 -10.14 29.87
C SER A 260 -2.01 -11.20 29.63
N GLN A 261 -2.35 -11.44 28.36
CA GLN A 261 -3.24 -12.52 27.93
C GLN A 261 -2.50 -13.84 27.59
N GLU A 262 -1.19 -13.93 27.86
CA GLU A 262 -0.37 -15.09 27.51
C GLU A 262 -0.91 -16.42 28.03
N SER A 263 -1.28 -16.48 29.31
CA SER A 263 -1.78 -17.71 29.93
C SER A 263 -3.09 -18.17 29.29
N GLU A 264 -4.02 -17.23 29.08
CA GLU A 264 -5.29 -17.51 28.42
C GLU A 264 -5.07 -17.98 26.97
N PHE A 265 -4.21 -17.28 26.21
CA PHE A 265 -3.88 -17.64 24.84
C PHE A 265 -3.24 -19.04 24.73
N THR A 266 -2.23 -19.33 25.55
CA THR A 266 -1.52 -20.62 25.51
C THR A 266 -2.39 -21.78 25.96
N GLN A 267 -3.30 -21.55 26.91
CA GLN A 267 -4.31 -22.54 27.28
C GLN A 267 -5.22 -22.86 26.09
N MET A 268 -5.78 -21.84 25.43
CA MET A 268 -6.64 -22.04 24.25
C MET A 268 -5.88 -22.77 23.12
N LEU A 269 -4.61 -22.40 22.87
CA LEU A 269 -3.80 -23.07 21.85
C LEU A 269 -3.59 -24.56 22.16
N GLY A 270 -3.36 -24.91 23.44
CA GLY A 270 -3.27 -26.31 23.89
C GLY A 270 -4.58 -27.10 23.79
N GLU A 271 -5.71 -26.42 23.64
CA GLU A 271 -7.03 -27.01 23.43
C GLU A 271 -7.36 -27.25 21.95
N ALA A 272 -6.52 -26.80 21.01
CA ALA A 272 -6.70 -27.08 19.59
C ALA A 272 -6.77 -28.60 19.33
N GLN A 273 -7.76 -29.00 18.53
CA GLN A 273 -8.01 -30.40 18.17
C GLN A 273 -7.91 -30.62 16.66
N SER A 274 -8.38 -29.66 15.87
CA SER A 274 -8.34 -29.72 14.42
C SER A 274 -8.14 -28.32 13.84
N TYR A 275 -7.77 -28.27 12.57
CA TYR A 275 -7.57 -27.01 11.86
C TYR A 275 -8.23 -27.01 10.49
N GLN A 276 -8.55 -25.82 10.01
CA GLN A 276 -9.01 -25.58 8.65
C GLN A 276 -8.55 -24.19 8.17
N PHE A 277 -8.46 -24.05 6.85
CA PHE A 277 -8.27 -22.76 6.22
C PHE A 277 -9.57 -22.26 5.63
N THR A 278 -9.77 -20.93 5.61
CA THR A 278 -10.94 -20.30 5.01
C THR A 278 -10.58 -19.60 3.71
N SER A 279 -11.61 -19.33 2.90
CA SER A 279 -11.44 -18.58 1.66
C SER A 279 -11.14 -17.09 1.88
N LYS A 280 -11.09 -16.64 3.14
CA LYS A 280 -10.58 -15.33 3.60
C LYS A 280 -9.10 -15.34 3.98
N GLY A 281 -8.42 -16.47 3.74
CA GLY A 281 -7.02 -16.63 4.11
C GLY A 281 -6.81 -16.77 5.62
N GLU A 282 -7.83 -17.20 6.38
CA GLU A 282 -7.70 -17.43 7.82
C GLU A 282 -7.28 -18.87 8.13
N LEU A 283 -6.54 -19.05 9.21
CA LEU A 283 -6.33 -20.32 9.87
C LEU A 283 -7.25 -20.41 11.09
N ILE A 284 -8.09 -21.44 11.13
CA ILE A 284 -9.00 -21.69 12.25
C ILE A 284 -8.58 -22.98 12.96
N PHE A 285 -8.35 -22.89 14.28
CA PHE A 285 -8.27 -24.06 15.15
C PHE A 285 -9.61 -24.29 15.84
N SER A 286 -10.21 -25.46 15.65
CA SER A 286 -11.34 -25.90 16.46
C SER A 286 -10.85 -26.47 17.78
N LEU A 287 -11.44 -26.02 18.88
CA LEU A 287 -11.09 -26.42 20.24
C LEU A 287 -11.83 -27.68 20.66
N LYS A 288 -11.22 -28.46 21.56
CA LYS A 288 -11.78 -29.70 22.12
C LYS A 288 -13.19 -29.50 22.68
N SER A 289 -14.02 -30.55 22.58
CA SER A 289 -15.30 -30.69 23.30
C SER A 289 -16.30 -29.52 23.12
N GLY A 290 -16.34 -28.92 21.94
CA GLY A 290 -17.21 -27.76 21.70
C GLY A 290 -16.68 -26.46 22.29
N GLY A 291 -15.40 -26.38 22.69
CA GLY A 291 -14.77 -25.17 23.21
C GLY A 291 -14.74 -23.98 22.24
N GLY A 292 -15.18 -24.17 20.99
CA GLY A 292 -15.30 -23.12 20.00
C GLY A 292 -14.15 -23.12 19.02
N SER A 293 -13.67 -21.95 18.60
CA SER A 293 -12.64 -21.82 17.58
C SER A 293 -11.74 -20.61 17.81
N MET A 294 -10.43 -20.82 17.66
CA MET A 294 -9.45 -19.73 17.55
C MET A 294 -9.25 -19.39 16.08
N ILE A 295 -9.27 -18.09 15.76
CA ILE A 295 -9.18 -17.57 14.40
C ILE A 295 -7.89 -16.77 14.29
N PHE A 296 -7.12 -17.05 13.24
CA PHE A 296 -5.86 -16.39 12.92
C PHE A 296 -5.83 -15.92 11.47
N ARG A 297 -4.98 -14.93 11.19
CA ARG A 297 -4.69 -14.46 9.83
C ARG A 297 -3.29 -13.87 9.70
#